data_AF-A0A840W5D8-F1
#
_entry.id   AF-A0A840W5D8-F1
#
_cell.length_a   1.000
_cell.length_b   1.000
_cell.length_c   1.000
_cell.angle_alpha   90.00
_cell.angle_beta   90.00
_cell.angle_gamma   90.00
#
_symmetry.space_group_name_H-M   'P 1'
#
loop_
_entity.id
_entity.type
_entity.pdbx_description
1 polymer ?
#
loop_
_entity_poly.entity_id
_entity_poly.type
_entity_poly.pdbx_seq_one_letter_code
_entity_poly.pdbx_strand_id
1 'polypeptide(L)'
;MNAIDGAPCRLTVCRGCCCGTKKKVPGVDHKAQLARLSAIDDHSARRVPVRTSKCLGICFQANVVVVQPSQEGRAAGGRPVWLGQMTEDKLLDAVDDWIFDGGPGIAPLPAVLEEHVTSKDAKKPKKNKKPKQSKAAKKERKKAKEKSAKKEKKARKKARKKETEALRSRTAPPGAPGKNKSDKAKGAGKGGKGGSGKDRTRKDESGKS
;
A
#
# COMPACT_ATOMS: atom_id res chain seq x y z
N MET A 1 50.55 9.68 20.15
CA MET A 1 50.00 8.49 20.84
C MET A 1 48.50 8.67 20.93
N ASN A 2 47.73 7.75 20.34
CA ASN A 2 46.27 7.78 20.24
C ASN A 2 45.62 7.89 21.62
N ALA A 3 45.14 9.09 21.96
CA ALA A 3 44.11 9.20 22.96
C ALA A 3 42.86 8.56 22.35
N ILE A 4 42.42 7.48 22.98
CA ILE A 4 41.09 6.86 22.92
C ILE A 4 40.04 7.83 22.35
N ASP A 5 39.88 7.86 21.02
CA ASP A 5 38.73 8.54 20.42
C ASP A 5 37.52 7.76 20.91
N GLY A 6 36.77 8.35 21.85
CA GLY A 6 35.68 7.68 22.53
C GLY A 6 34.70 7.03 21.54
N ALA A 7 33.92 6.05 22.01
CA ALA A 7 33.04 5.28 21.13
C ALA A 7 32.18 6.20 20.23
N PRO A 8 32.13 5.97 18.90
CA PRO A 8 31.40 6.84 17.98
C PRO A 8 29.88 6.78 18.21
N CYS A 9 29.16 7.63 17.50
CA CYS A 9 27.71 7.49 17.36
C CYS A 9 27.37 6.09 16.83
N ARG A 10 26.16 5.60 17.14
CA ARG A 10 25.68 4.29 16.64
C ARG A 10 24.25 4.40 16.16
N LEU A 11 23.93 3.71 15.07
CA LEU A 11 22.60 3.72 14.48
C LEU A 11 21.85 2.40 14.72
N THR A 12 20.57 2.53 15.04
CA THR A 12 19.63 1.39 15.03
C THR A 12 18.51 1.66 14.04
N VAL A 13 18.37 0.81 13.03
CA VAL A 13 17.37 0.99 11.98
C VAL A 13 16.29 -0.08 12.08
N CYS A 14 15.01 0.32 12.15
CA CYS A 14 13.90 -0.61 12.26
C CYS A 14 13.53 -1.22 10.90
N ARG A 15 13.99 -2.45 10.63
CA ARG A 15 13.85 -3.13 9.32
C ARG A 15 13.12 -4.46 9.33
N GLY A 16 12.35 -4.76 10.37
CA GLY A 16 11.48 -5.95 10.36
C GLY A 16 10.08 -5.70 9.80
N CYS A 17 9.10 -6.42 10.35
CA CYS A 17 7.83 -6.76 9.70
C CYS A 17 6.95 -5.57 9.23
N CYS A 18 7.14 -4.37 9.80
CA CYS A 18 6.33 -3.20 9.49
C CYS A 18 7.13 -2.09 8.80
N CYS A 19 8.13 -1.52 9.49
CA CYS A 19 8.77 -0.25 9.12
C CYS A 19 9.69 -0.31 7.91
N GLY A 20 10.07 -1.50 7.42
CA GLY A 20 10.99 -1.70 6.30
C GLY A 20 10.34 -2.23 5.01
N THR A 21 9.02 -2.09 4.85
CA THR A 21 8.28 -2.73 3.76
C THR A 21 7.64 -1.71 2.82
N LYS A 22 7.67 -1.99 1.51
CA LYS A 22 6.97 -1.19 0.49
C LYS A 22 5.47 -1.01 0.78
N LYS A 23 4.86 -1.98 1.48
CA LYS A 23 3.45 -1.92 1.90
C LYS A 23 3.20 -0.80 2.92
N LYS A 24 4.11 -0.63 3.88
CA LYS A 24 3.99 0.36 4.95
C LYS A 24 4.44 1.73 4.49
N VAL A 25 5.54 1.77 3.73
CA VAL A 25 6.16 2.99 3.20
C VAL A 25 6.40 2.80 1.70
N PRO A 26 5.40 3.08 0.85
CA PRO A 26 5.57 3.00 -0.59
C PRO A 26 6.51 4.11 -1.09
N GLY A 27 7.25 3.84 -2.16
CA GLY A 27 8.17 4.81 -2.79
C GLY A 27 9.58 4.85 -2.21
N VAL A 28 9.80 4.29 -1.01
CA VAL A 28 11.13 4.26 -0.37
C VAL A 28 11.89 2.98 -0.72
N ASP A 29 13.10 3.14 -1.27
CA ASP A 29 14.07 2.04 -1.35
C ASP A 29 14.78 1.87 0.00
N HIS A 30 14.23 0.98 0.80
CA HIS A 30 14.77 0.68 2.12
C HIS A 30 16.16 0.05 2.02
N LYS A 31 16.45 -0.76 0.99
CA LYS A 31 17.77 -1.40 0.87
C LYS A 31 18.84 -0.35 0.59
N ALA A 32 18.60 0.53 -0.39
CA ALA A 32 19.49 1.64 -0.71
C ALA A 32 19.70 2.56 0.51
N GLN A 33 18.62 2.91 1.21
CA GLN A 33 18.73 3.72 2.42
C GLN A 33 19.58 3.05 3.52
N LEU A 34 19.45 1.72 3.72
CA LEU A 34 20.28 1.04 4.72
C LEU A 34 21.75 1.03 4.31
N ALA A 35 22.03 0.80 3.02
CA ALA A 35 23.39 0.87 2.50
C ALA A 35 23.99 2.26 2.72
N ARG A 36 23.21 3.31 2.44
CA ARG A 36 23.60 4.71 2.69
C ARG A 36 23.93 4.96 4.17
N LEU A 37 23.02 4.59 5.08
CA LEU A 37 23.25 4.77 6.53
C LEU A 37 24.47 3.98 7.02
N SER A 38 24.70 2.78 6.49
CA SER A 38 25.87 1.95 6.82
C SER A 38 27.19 2.46 6.24
N ALA A 39 27.15 3.45 5.36
CA ALA A 39 28.33 4.07 4.76
C ALA A 39 28.71 5.40 5.43
N ILE A 40 27.95 5.86 6.41
CA ILE A 40 28.23 7.08 7.17
C ILE A 40 29.52 6.89 7.97
N ASP A 41 30.39 7.89 7.90
CA ASP A 41 31.60 8.02 8.70
C ASP A 41 31.46 9.26 9.62
N ASP A 42 32.06 9.22 10.82
CA ASP A 42 32.09 10.40 11.71
C ASP A 42 33.19 11.41 11.28
N HIS A 43 33.30 12.56 11.97
CA HIS A 43 34.35 13.54 11.69
C HIS A 43 35.77 12.99 11.82
N SER A 44 35.97 11.88 12.55
CA SER A 44 37.24 11.19 12.68
C SER A 44 37.46 10.14 11.58
N ALA A 45 36.63 10.15 10.53
CA ALA A 45 36.62 9.17 9.42
C ALA A 45 36.42 7.71 9.86
N ARG A 46 35.74 7.49 10.99
CA ARG A 46 35.40 6.14 11.48
C ARG A 46 34.00 5.76 11.03
N ARG A 47 33.87 4.53 10.51
CA ARG A 47 32.57 3.98 10.16
C ARG A 47 31.63 3.91 11.35
N VAL A 48 30.47 4.53 11.21
CA VAL A 48 29.42 4.52 12.23
C VAL A 48 28.78 3.13 12.31
N PRO A 49 28.80 2.46 13.48
CA PRO A 49 28.19 1.14 13.60
C PRO A 49 26.67 1.21 13.41
N VAL A 50 26.16 0.50 12.40
CA VAL A 50 24.74 0.39 12.09
C VAL A 50 24.25 -1.03 12.39
N ARG A 51 23.16 -1.13 13.16
CA ARG A 51 22.46 -2.40 13.37
C ARG A 51 21.00 -2.30 12.96
N THR A 52 20.45 -3.40 12.46
CA THR A 52 19.01 -3.50 12.17
C THR A 52 18.26 -4.15 13.33
N SER A 53 17.10 -3.59 13.68
CA SER A 53 16.14 -4.23 14.60
C SER A 53 14.93 -4.76 13.85
N LYS A 54 14.38 -5.88 14.30
CA LYS A 54 13.10 -6.42 13.81
C LYS A 54 11.92 -5.50 14.14
N CYS A 55 11.90 -4.88 15.33
CA CYS A 55 10.85 -3.96 15.72
C CYS A 55 11.34 -3.03 16.83
N LEU A 56 10.93 -1.76 16.77
CA LEU A 56 11.19 -0.75 17.79
C LEU A 56 9.92 -0.30 18.53
N GLY A 57 8.80 -1.01 18.36
CA GLY A 57 7.55 -0.79 19.10
C GLY A 57 6.64 0.33 18.56
N ILE A 58 7.21 1.35 17.92
CA ILE A 58 6.49 2.53 17.42
C ILE A 58 6.17 2.46 15.92
N CYS A 59 5.64 1.32 15.46
CA CYS A 59 5.36 1.07 14.03
C CYS A 59 4.40 2.08 13.36
N PHE A 60 3.73 2.95 14.12
CA PHE A 60 2.90 4.02 13.56
C PHE A 60 3.72 5.18 13.00
N GLN A 61 4.96 5.40 13.50
CA GLN A 61 5.87 6.38 12.94
C GLN A 61 6.53 5.92 11.64
N ALA A 62 6.60 4.61 11.39
CA ALA A 62 7.25 4.03 10.21
C ALA A 62 8.74 4.42 10.04
N ASN A 63 9.47 3.61 9.28
CA ASN A 63 10.89 3.75 8.95
C ASN A 63 11.75 4.42 10.05
N VAL A 64 11.76 3.83 11.25
CA VAL A 64 12.36 4.45 12.44
C VAL A 64 13.86 4.23 12.45
N VAL A 65 14.60 5.30 12.74
CA VAL A 65 16.05 5.31 13.00
C VAL A 65 16.29 5.83 14.41
N VAL A 66 17.21 5.20 15.15
CA VAL A 66 17.64 5.69 16.47
C VAL A 66 19.12 6.03 16.39
N VAL A 67 19.44 7.29 16.68
CA VAL A 67 20.81 7.79 16.78
C VAL A 67 21.22 7.72 18.23
N GLN A 68 22.18 6.85 18.54
CA GLN A 68 22.77 6.74 19.86
C GLN A 68 23.99 7.68 19.93
N PRO A 69 24.10 8.53 20.96
CA PRO A 69 25.23 9.45 21.10
C PRO A 69 26.58 8.73 21.14
N SER A 70 27.64 9.44 20.75
CA SER A 70 29.02 9.05 21.01
C SER A 70 29.31 9.04 22.52
N GLN A 71 30.49 8.58 22.92
CA GLN A 71 30.93 8.66 24.32
C GLN A 71 30.98 10.11 24.80
N GLU A 72 31.55 11.00 24.01
CA GLU A 72 31.61 12.43 24.31
C GLU A 72 30.21 13.04 24.37
N GLY A 73 29.35 12.75 23.40
CA GLY A 73 27.97 13.21 23.40
C GLY A 73 27.19 12.74 24.63
N ARG A 74 27.44 11.52 25.13
CA ARG A 74 26.85 11.05 26.41
C ARG A 74 27.39 11.83 27.61
N ALA A 75 28.69 12.11 27.64
CA ALA A 75 29.32 12.87 28.71
C ALA A 75 28.77 14.32 28.76
N ALA A 76 28.49 14.91 27.60
CA ALA A 76 27.79 16.19 27.46
C ALA A 76 26.27 16.14 27.75
N GLY A 77 25.75 15.00 28.23
CA GLY A 77 24.33 14.84 28.59
C GLY A 77 23.43 14.36 27.45
N GLY A 78 23.98 14.11 26.27
CA GLY A 78 23.27 13.56 25.12
C GLY A 78 22.52 12.26 25.43
N ARG A 79 21.37 12.11 24.79
CA ARG A 79 20.49 10.94 24.92
C ARG A 79 20.16 10.38 23.53
N PRO A 80 19.77 9.10 23.42
CA PRO A 80 19.37 8.54 22.14
C PRO A 80 18.19 9.30 21.54
N VAL A 81 18.34 9.75 20.29
CA VAL A 81 17.27 10.44 19.56
C VAL A 81 16.59 9.46 18.62
N TRP A 82 15.26 9.43 18.68
CA TRP A 82 14.43 8.55 17.86
C TRP A 82 13.81 9.38 16.75
N LEU A 83 14.02 8.95 15.51
CA LEU A 83 13.54 9.61 14.31
C LEU A 83 12.54 8.70 13.59
N GLY A 84 11.32 9.19 13.39
CA GLY A 84 10.25 8.52 12.65
C GLY A 84 10.10 9.07 11.24
N GLN A 85 9.42 8.34 10.36
CA GLN A 85 9.12 8.79 9.00
C GLN A 85 10.36 9.21 8.20
N MET A 86 11.50 8.52 8.38
CA MET A 86 12.75 8.83 7.68
C MET A 86 12.68 8.39 6.21
N THR A 87 11.87 9.05 5.39
CA THR A 87 11.53 8.55 4.04
C THR A 87 12.16 9.33 2.90
N GLU A 88 12.71 10.51 3.19
CA GLU A 88 13.27 11.41 2.19
C GLU A 88 14.79 11.42 2.27
N ASP A 89 15.46 11.59 1.13
CA ASP A 89 16.92 11.59 1.05
C ASP A 89 17.52 12.73 1.88
N LYS A 90 16.93 13.93 1.82
CA LYS A 90 17.34 15.10 2.62
C LYS A 90 17.40 14.83 4.13
N LEU A 91 16.58 13.91 4.64
CA LEU A 91 16.60 13.54 6.06
C LEU A 91 17.79 12.62 6.37
N LEU A 92 18.20 11.79 5.42
CA LEU A 92 19.40 10.97 5.53
C LEU A 92 20.65 11.83 5.43
N ASP A 93 20.68 12.79 4.51
CA ASP A 93 21.73 13.83 4.43
C ASP A 93 21.87 14.54 5.78
N ALA A 94 20.77 15.04 6.34
CA ALA A 94 20.81 15.73 7.63
C ALA A 94 21.25 14.84 8.80
N VAL A 95 21.02 13.52 8.75
CA VAL A 95 21.54 12.58 9.77
C VAL A 95 23.04 12.35 9.58
N ASP A 96 23.51 12.28 8.34
CA ASP A 96 24.92 12.15 7.99
C ASP A 96 25.70 13.37 8.50
N ASP A 97 25.29 14.56 8.08
CA ASP A 97 25.88 15.84 8.50
C ASP A 97 25.86 15.99 10.04
N TRP A 98 24.73 15.66 10.66
CA TRP A 98 24.63 15.77 12.13
C TRP A 98 25.56 14.79 12.86
N ILE A 99 25.76 13.58 12.34
CA ILE A 99 26.70 12.62 12.93
C ILE A 99 28.14 13.06 12.69
N PHE A 100 28.44 13.60 11.51
CA PHE A 100 29.72 14.21 11.19
C PHE A 100 30.05 15.30 12.23
N ASP A 101 29.12 16.22 12.49
CA ASP A 101 29.24 17.28 13.50
C ASP A 101 29.29 16.78 14.96
N GLY A 102 29.21 15.47 15.20
CA GLY A 102 29.36 14.83 16.52
C GLY A 102 28.05 14.29 17.11
N GLY A 103 26.91 14.61 16.51
CA GLY A 103 25.62 14.01 16.81
C GLY A 103 25.01 14.43 18.15
N PRO A 104 24.10 13.61 18.73
CA PRO A 104 23.33 14.00 19.90
C PRO A 104 24.20 14.36 21.12
N GLY A 105 23.98 15.56 21.65
CA GLY A 105 24.69 16.09 22.82
C GLY A 105 25.93 16.93 22.49
N ILE A 106 26.46 16.84 21.26
CA ILE A 106 27.57 17.68 20.77
C ILE A 106 27.04 18.73 19.79
N ALA A 107 26.38 18.27 18.73
CA ALA A 107 25.79 19.14 17.72
C ALA A 107 24.29 19.35 18.00
N PRO A 108 23.75 20.57 17.79
CA PRO A 108 22.33 20.82 17.89
C PRO A 108 21.55 19.97 16.88
N LEU A 109 20.32 19.61 17.23
CA LEU A 109 19.46 18.85 16.33
C LEU A 109 19.12 19.71 15.10
N PRO A 110 19.33 19.23 13.86
CA PRO A 110 18.94 19.96 12.67
C PRO A 110 17.43 20.18 12.59
N ALA A 111 17.01 21.39 12.19
CA ALA A 111 15.60 21.77 12.10
C ALA A 111 14.76 20.82 11.23
N VAL A 112 15.33 20.30 10.14
CA VAL A 112 14.67 19.34 9.24
C VAL A 112 14.37 17.99 9.91
N LEU A 113 15.04 17.67 11.03
CA LEU A 113 14.81 16.44 11.80
C LEU A 113 13.83 16.66 12.97
N GLU A 114 13.56 17.90 13.39
CA GLU A 114 12.72 18.21 14.55
C GLU A 114 11.31 17.63 14.43
N GLU A 115 10.67 17.79 13.26
CA GLU A 115 9.33 17.25 12.97
C GLU A 115 9.29 15.71 12.97
N HIS A 116 10.46 15.08 12.87
CA HIS A 116 10.64 13.64 12.84
C HIS A 116 11.03 13.06 14.20
N VAL A 117 11.33 13.90 15.19
CA VAL A 117 11.64 13.43 16.54
C VAL A 117 10.42 12.76 17.17
N THR A 118 10.64 11.57 17.69
CA THR A 118 9.67 10.79 18.44
C THR A 118 10.33 10.23 19.70
N SER A 119 9.59 9.45 20.48
CA SER A 119 10.15 8.68 21.59
C SER A 119 9.77 7.21 21.48
N LYS A 120 10.49 6.36 22.22
CA LYS A 120 10.15 4.94 22.40
C LYS A 120 8.71 4.76 22.90
N ASP A 121 8.26 5.68 23.75
CA ASP A 121 6.96 5.64 24.43
C ASP A 121 5.88 6.46 23.71
N ALA A 122 6.18 6.93 22.48
CA ALA A 122 5.24 7.70 21.70
C ALA A 122 3.94 6.92 21.50
N LYS A 123 2.83 7.52 21.90
CA LYS A 123 1.50 6.92 21.76
C LYS A 123 0.94 7.25 20.40
N LYS A 124 0.42 6.24 19.72
CA LYS A 124 -0.26 6.42 18.44
C LYS A 124 -1.40 7.45 18.61
N PRO A 125 -1.44 8.53 17.81
CA PRO A 125 -2.49 9.53 17.95
C PRO A 125 -3.86 8.87 17.80
N LYS A 126 -4.75 9.14 18.76
CA LYS A 126 -6.13 8.66 18.70
C LYS A 126 -6.75 9.25 17.44
N LYS A 127 -7.16 8.38 16.52
CA LYS A 127 -7.80 8.81 15.27
C LYS A 127 -9.08 9.54 15.66
N ASN A 128 -9.11 10.87 15.49
CA ASN A 128 -10.32 11.63 15.79
C ASN A 128 -11.47 10.99 14.97
N LYS A 129 -12.60 10.67 15.62
CA LYS A 129 -13.72 9.98 14.96
C LYS A 129 -14.19 10.89 13.83
N LYS A 130 -13.82 10.56 12.60
CA LYS A 130 -14.27 11.28 11.40
C LYS A 130 -15.79 11.42 11.47
N PRO A 131 -16.36 12.64 11.40
CA PRO A 131 -17.80 12.84 11.53
C PRO A 131 -18.52 11.95 10.51
N LYS A 132 -19.66 11.35 10.90
CA LYS A 132 -20.40 10.33 10.12
C LYS A 132 -20.57 10.71 8.64
N GLN A 133 -20.77 12.00 8.35
CA GLN A 133 -20.91 12.55 6.99
C GLN A 133 -19.68 12.27 6.08
N SER A 134 -18.47 12.35 6.62
CA SER A 134 -17.23 12.07 5.86
C SER A 134 -17.07 10.60 5.49
N LYS A 135 -17.70 9.66 6.23
CA LYS A 135 -17.75 8.24 5.88
C LYS A 135 -18.79 7.96 4.79
N ALA A 136 -19.95 8.62 4.85
CA ALA A 136 -20.97 8.53 3.81
C ALA A 136 -20.44 9.04 2.46
N ALA A 137 -19.83 10.24 2.44
CA ALA A 137 -19.22 10.81 1.24
C ALA A 137 -18.13 9.91 0.62
N LYS A 138 -17.30 9.26 1.45
CA LYS A 138 -16.28 8.31 0.97
C LYS A 138 -16.91 7.04 0.36
N LYS A 139 -18.02 6.55 0.93
CA LYS A 139 -18.77 5.38 0.43
C LYS A 139 -19.44 5.69 -0.92
N GLU A 140 -20.05 6.87 -1.03
CA GLU A 140 -20.64 7.42 -2.27
C GLU A 140 -19.60 7.51 -3.38
N ARG A 141 -18.45 8.14 -3.11
CA ARG A 141 -17.37 8.28 -4.09
C ARG A 141 -16.77 6.94 -4.54
N LYS A 142 -16.70 5.95 -3.65
CA LYS A 142 -16.27 4.59 -4.00
C LYS A 142 -17.29 3.89 -4.92
N LYS A 143 -18.58 3.95 -4.57
CA LYS A 143 -19.66 3.42 -5.42
C LYS A 143 -19.68 4.07 -6.81
N ALA A 144 -19.45 5.38 -6.89
CA ALA A 144 -19.38 6.09 -8.16
C ALA A 144 -18.20 5.63 -9.03
N LYS A 145 -17.02 5.40 -8.42
CA LYS A 145 -15.85 4.83 -9.12
C LYS A 145 -16.09 3.40 -9.63
N GLU A 146 -16.73 2.54 -8.83
CA GLU A 146 -17.08 1.17 -9.28
C GLU A 146 -18.13 1.18 -10.40
N LYS A 147 -19.14 2.04 -10.32
CA LYS A 147 -20.15 2.22 -11.37
C LYS A 147 -19.53 2.72 -12.69
N SER A 148 -18.67 3.72 -12.62
CA SER A 148 -17.99 4.27 -13.81
C SER A 148 -17.06 3.23 -14.45
N ALA A 149 -16.25 2.51 -13.66
CA ALA A 149 -15.41 1.43 -14.17
C ALA A 149 -16.22 0.31 -14.84
N LYS A 150 -17.39 -0.07 -14.28
CA LYS A 150 -18.28 -1.07 -14.87
C LYS A 150 -18.90 -0.56 -16.18
N LYS A 151 -19.26 0.72 -16.27
CA LYS A 151 -19.79 1.35 -17.49
C LYS A 151 -18.72 1.37 -18.59
N GLU A 152 -17.49 1.73 -18.27
CA GLU A 152 -16.38 1.74 -19.22
C GLU A 152 -16.06 0.34 -19.75
N LYS A 153 -16.01 -0.68 -18.87
CA LYS A 153 -15.86 -2.09 -19.30
C LYS A 153 -16.97 -2.53 -20.25
N LYS A 154 -18.23 -2.17 -19.99
CA LYS A 154 -19.37 -2.51 -20.86
C LYS A 154 -19.27 -1.81 -22.22
N ALA A 155 -18.86 -0.55 -22.24
CA ALA A 155 -18.64 0.21 -23.47
C ALA A 155 -17.52 -0.40 -24.33
N ARG A 156 -16.36 -0.72 -23.72
CA ARG A 156 -15.26 -1.43 -24.40
C ARG A 156 -15.68 -2.78 -24.98
N LYS A 157 -16.49 -3.57 -24.25
CA LYS A 157 -17.00 -4.86 -24.75
C LYS A 157 -17.97 -4.67 -25.93
N LYS A 158 -18.83 -3.65 -25.90
CA LYS A 158 -19.76 -3.35 -27.00
C LYS A 158 -19.02 -2.86 -28.25
N ALA A 159 -18.00 -2.02 -28.08
CA ALA A 159 -17.14 -1.56 -29.17
C ALA A 159 -16.42 -2.73 -29.86
N ARG A 160 -15.77 -3.61 -29.06
CA ARG A 160 -15.13 -4.83 -29.58
C ARG A 160 -16.10 -5.71 -30.37
N LYS A 161 -17.31 -5.97 -29.84
CA LYS A 161 -18.32 -6.77 -30.57
C LYS A 161 -18.69 -6.13 -31.91
N LYS A 162 -18.91 -4.81 -31.94
CA LYS A 162 -19.27 -4.07 -33.16
C LYS A 162 -18.15 -4.09 -34.20
N GLU A 163 -16.90 -4.00 -33.76
CA GLU A 163 -15.72 -4.12 -34.61
C GLU A 163 -15.57 -5.54 -35.18
N THR A 164 -15.80 -6.58 -34.37
CA THR A 164 -15.82 -7.97 -34.86
C THR A 164 -16.93 -8.22 -35.88
N GLU A 165 -18.11 -7.65 -35.65
CA GLU A 165 -19.26 -7.76 -36.57
C GLU A 165 -19.00 -7.02 -37.90
N ALA A 166 -18.42 -5.81 -37.82
CA ALA A 166 -18.03 -5.03 -38.98
C ALA A 166 -16.91 -5.72 -39.79
N LEU A 167 -15.91 -6.30 -39.13
CA LEU A 167 -14.86 -7.07 -39.79
C LEU A 167 -15.47 -8.28 -40.52
N ARG A 168 -16.35 -9.04 -39.86
CA ARG A 168 -17.03 -10.20 -40.45
C ARG A 168 -17.90 -9.84 -41.66
N SER A 169 -18.52 -8.66 -41.67
CA SER A 169 -19.28 -8.15 -42.82
C SER A 169 -18.40 -7.70 -44.00
N ARG A 170 -17.15 -7.29 -43.73
CA ARG A 170 -16.19 -6.83 -44.74
C ARG A 170 -15.40 -7.98 -45.39
N THR A 171 -15.30 -9.13 -44.73
CA THR A 171 -14.61 -10.33 -45.24
C THR A 171 -15.56 -11.36 -45.88
N ALA A 172 -16.84 -11.02 -46.10
CA ALA A 172 -17.78 -11.90 -46.78
C ALA A 172 -17.48 -11.95 -48.30
N PRO A 173 -17.22 -13.13 -48.89
CA PRO A 173 -16.92 -13.25 -50.32
C PRO A 173 -18.16 -12.91 -51.17
N PRO A 174 -18.00 -12.28 -52.35
CA PRO A 174 -19.12 -11.99 -53.24
C PRO A 174 -19.57 -13.28 -53.96
N GLY A 175 -20.86 -13.59 -53.88
CA GLY A 175 -21.56 -14.44 -54.84
C GLY A 175 -22.04 -15.82 -54.34
N ALA A 176 -23.33 -15.88 -53.97
CA ALA A 176 -24.19 -17.03 -54.27
C ALA A 176 -25.63 -16.52 -54.47
N PRO A 177 -26.32 -16.88 -55.57
CA PRO A 177 -27.55 -16.22 -55.98
C PRO A 177 -28.75 -16.70 -55.17
N GLY A 178 -29.65 -15.76 -54.89
CA GLY A 178 -30.91 -16.02 -54.21
C GLY A 178 -31.86 -16.89 -55.02
N LYS A 179 -32.63 -17.73 -54.30
CA LYS A 179 -33.88 -18.29 -54.81
C LYS A 179 -35.02 -17.85 -53.90
N ASN A 180 -35.92 -17.09 -54.50
CA ASN A 180 -37.22 -16.73 -53.95
C ASN A 180 -38.26 -17.61 -54.66
N LYS A 181 -39.17 -18.25 -53.91
CA LYS A 181 -40.60 -18.38 -54.19
C LYS A 181 -41.25 -19.39 -53.22
N SER A 182 -42.14 -18.84 -52.40
CA SER A 182 -43.49 -19.32 -52.08
C SER A 182 -43.89 -20.72 -52.57
N ASP A 183 -44.41 -21.54 -51.66
CA ASP A 183 -45.65 -22.28 -51.92
C ASP A 183 -46.47 -22.54 -50.65
N LYS A 184 -47.78 -22.53 -50.86
CA LYS A 184 -48.88 -22.51 -49.89
C LYS A 184 -49.52 -23.89 -49.85
N ALA A 185 -49.72 -24.47 -48.67
CA ALA A 185 -50.68 -25.56 -48.50
C ALA A 185 -51.39 -25.46 -47.14
N LYS A 186 -52.72 -25.33 -47.22
CA LYS A 186 -53.69 -25.45 -46.12
C LYS A 186 -53.82 -26.92 -45.70
N GLY A 187 -54.14 -27.18 -44.44
CA GLY A 187 -54.65 -28.48 -44.00
C GLY A 187 -55.04 -28.47 -42.53
N ALA A 188 -56.32 -28.73 -42.26
CA ALA A 188 -57.00 -28.62 -40.97
C ALA A 188 -56.72 -29.79 -40.02
N GLY A 189 -57.03 -29.62 -38.72
CA GLY A 189 -57.09 -30.75 -37.78
C GLY A 189 -57.37 -30.35 -36.33
N LYS A 190 -58.62 -30.52 -35.90
CA LYS A 190 -59.18 -30.31 -34.56
C LYS A 190 -58.54 -31.20 -33.47
N GLY A 191 -58.60 -30.70 -32.24
CA GLY A 191 -59.19 -31.44 -31.11
C GLY A 191 -58.22 -32.02 -30.07
N GLY A 192 -58.52 -31.78 -28.78
CA GLY A 192 -57.92 -32.54 -27.69
C GLY A 192 -57.87 -31.81 -26.35
N LYS A 193 -58.98 -31.85 -25.61
CA LYS A 193 -59.09 -31.46 -24.19
C LYS A 193 -58.30 -32.40 -23.27
N GLY A 194 -57.90 -31.88 -22.11
CA GLY A 194 -58.04 -32.57 -20.84
C GLY A 194 -56.75 -32.98 -20.13
N GLY A 195 -56.66 -32.71 -18.83
CA GLY A 195 -55.66 -33.37 -17.97
C GLY A 195 -55.23 -32.60 -16.73
N SER A 196 -56.16 -32.36 -15.81
CA SER A 196 -55.92 -31.92 -14.43
C SER A 196 -55.27 -32.99 -13.55
N GLY A 197 -54.53 -32.55 -12.52
CA GLY A 197 -54.21 -33.33 -11.31
C GLY A 197 -52.71 -33.62 -11.16
N LYS A 198 -52.10 -33.65 -9.98
CA LYS A 198 -52.59 -33.56 -8.60
C LYS A 198 -51.36 -33.27 -7.72
N ASP A 199 -51.61 -32.52 -6.65
CA ASP A 199 -51.04 -32.67 -5.31
C ASP A 199 -50.00 -33.78 -5.09
N ARG A 200 -48.90 -33.40 -4.42
CA ARG A 200 -48.29 -34.25 -3.39
C ARG A 200 -47.46 -33.44 -2.38
N THR A 201 -48.10 -33.17 -1.27
CA THR A 201 -47.55 -32.83 0.05
C THR A 201 -46.76 -34.01 0.65
N ARG A 202 -45.60 -33.74 1.25
CA ARG A 202 -44.92 -34.46 2.36
C ARG A 202 -43.87 -33.46 2.88
N LYS A 203 -44.04 -32.76 4.00
CA LYS A 203 -44.08 -33.21 5.40
C LYS A 203 -42.97 -34.21 5.69
N ASP A 204 -41.86 -33.73 6.23
CA ASP A 204 -41.16 -34.41 7.32
C ASP A 204 -40.42 -33.37 8.18
N GLU A 205 -40.79 -33.40 9.44
CA GLU A 205 -40.40 -32.59 10.57
C GLU A 205 -39.76 -33.57 11.56
N SER A 206 -38.50 -33.36 11.95
CA SER A 206 -37.82 -33.85 13.16
C SER A 206 -36.30 -33.70 12.92
N GLY A 207 -35.51 -32.94 13.68
CA GLY A 207 -35.60 -32.65 15.10
C GLY A 207 -34.86 -33.72 15.88
N LYS A 208 -33.56 -33.52 16.15
CA LYS A 208 -32.94 -34.12 17.33
C LYS A 208 -31.82 -33.24 17.88
N SER A 209 -32.03 -32.97 19.16
CA SER A 209 -31.18 -32.37 20.17
C SER A 209 -29.78 -32.95 20.26
#